data_AF-A0A7S2QH84-F1
#
_entry.id   AF-A0A7S2QH84-F1
#
_cell.length_a   1.000
_cell.length_b   1.000
_cell.length_c   1.000
_cell.angle_alpha   90.00
_cell.angle_beta   90.00
_cell.angle_gamma   90.00
#
_symmetry.space_group_name_H-M   'P 1'
#
loop_
_entity.id
_entity.type
_entity.pdbx_description
1 polymer ?
#
loop_
_entity_poly.entity_id
_entity_poly.type
_entity_poly.pdbx_seq_one_letter_code
_entity_poly.pdbx_strand_id
1 'polypeptide(L)'
;ISSPDGPMAQTREHILLSKQVGVPRLVCFMNKVDVMDDEELLELVELETREMLTQYGFPGDDTPFIQGSALQALEAMKANPGIKKGDDKWCDKILELMETVDEYVE
;
A
#
# COMPACT_ATOMS: atom_id res chain seq x y z
N ILE A 1 3.61 2.41 -2.65
CA ILE A 1 4.96 2.92 -2.34
C ILE A 1 5.91 1.72 -2.27
N SER A 2 7.18 1.85 -2.63
CA SER A 2 8.16 0.75 -2.58
C SER A 2 8.83 0.77 -1.20
N SER A 3 8.85 -0.34 -0.46
CA SER A 3 9.42 -0.39 0.89
C SER A 3 10.89 0.05 0.95
N PRO A 4 11.80 -0.33 0.02
CA PRO A 4 13.21 0.04 0.14
C PRO A 4 13.50 1.48 -0.28
N ASP A 5 12.61 2.09 -1.06
CA ASP A 5 12.82 3.40 -1.66
C ASP A 5 12.08 4.52 -0.91
N GLY A 6 11.08 4.16 -0.09
CA GLY A 6 10.22 5.13 0.59
C GLY A 6 9.42 6.03 -0.37
N PRO A 7 8.87 7.16 0.13
CA PRO A 7 8.11 8.08 -0.70
C PRO A 7 9.01 9.00 -1.53
N MET A 8 8.94 8.86 -2.86
CA MET A 8 9.80 9.57 -3.81
C MET A 8 9.16 10.87 -4.35
N ALA A 9 9.91 11.62 -5.17
CA ALA A 9 9.41 12.85 -5.79
C ALA A 9 8.12 12.64 -6.59
N GLN A 10 8.03 11.52 -7.32
CA GLN A 10 6.82 11.16 -8.06
C GLN A 10 5.64 10.84 -7.14
N THR A 11 5.89 10.23 -5.97
CA THR A 11 4.85 9.97 -4.96
C THR A 11 4.21 11.26 -4.50
N ARG A 12 5.02 12.29 -4.22
CA ARG A 12 4.52 13.64 -3.87
C ARG A 12 3.68 14.25 -4.98
N GLU A 13 4.17 14.20 -6.22
CA GLU A 13 3.47 14.78 -7.37
C GLU A 13 2.12 14.10 -7.61
N HIS A 14 2.05 12.77 -7.51
CA HIS A 14 0.80 12.03 -7.68
C HIS A 14 -0.23 12.34 -6.58
N ILE A 15 0.20 12.48 -5.32
CA ILE A 15 -0.69 12.88 -4.21
C ILE A 15 -1.23 14.29 -4.45
N LEU A 16 -0.36 15.22 -4.82
CA LEU A 16 -0.74 16.61 -5.13
C LEU A 16 -1.76 16.68 -6.28
N LEU A 17 -1.48 15.99 -7.39
CA LEU A 17 -2.38 15.95 -8.54
C LEU A 17 -3.72 15.29 -8.19
N SER A 18 -3.71 14.22 -7.40
CA SER A 18 -4.93 13.55 -6.93
C SER A 18 -5.81 14.52 -6.14
N LYS A 19 -5.22 15.36 -5.28
CA LYS A 19 -5.96 16.40 -4.57
C LYS A 19 -6.55 17.44 -5.52
N GLN A 20 -5.79 17.88 -6.53
CA GLN A 20 -6.22 18.90 -7.49
C GLN A 20 -7.37 18.42 -8.39
N VAL A 21 -7.39 17.14 -8.76
CA VAL A 21 -8.48 16.56 -9.56
C VAL A 21 -9.66 16.09 -8.70
N GLY A 22 -9.60 16.28 -7.38
CA GLY A 22 -10.71 16.04 -6.47
C GLY A 22 -10.87 14.58 -6.03
N VAL A 23 -9.80 13.78 -6.02
CA VAL A 23 -9.84 12.42 -5.45
C VAL A 23 -10.19 12.52 -3.95
N PRO A 24 -11.26 11.87 -3.47
CA PRO A 24 -11.76 12.07 -2.11
C PRO A 24 -10.96 11.29 -1.05
N ARG A 25 -10.55 10.07 -1.38
CA ARG A 25 -9.91 9.12 -0.46
C ARG A 25 -8.81 8.35 -1.20
N LEU A 26 -7.77 7.97 -0.46
CA LEU A 26 -6.66 7.17 -0.97
C LEU A 26 -6.50 5.93 -0.09
N VAL A 27 -6.03 4.83 -0.69
CA VAL A 27 -5.58 3.64 0.02
C VAL A 27 -4.13 3.41 -0.36
N CYS A 28 -3.26 3.18 0.63
CA CYS A 28 -1.84 2.99 0.43
C CYS A 28 -1.46 1.51 0.47
N PHE A 29 -0.70 1.07 -0.53
CA PHE A 29 -0.05 -0.24 -0.54
C PHE A 29 1.47 -0.06 -0.53
N MET A 30 2.15 -0.52 0.52
CA MET A 30 3.60 -0.64 0.57
C MET A 30 3.99 -1.98 -0.02
N ASN A 31 4.64 -1.92 -1.18
CA ASN A 31 5.03 -3.06 -1.97
C ASN A 31 6.49 -3.43 -1.73
N LYS A 32 6.87 -4.65 -2.11
CA LYS A 32 8.21 -5.24 -1.95
C LYS A 32 8.62 -5.49 -0.49
N VAL A 33 7.66 -5.67 0.41
CA VAL A 33 7.97 -5.96 1.83
C VAL A 33 8.75 -7.28 1.98
N ASP A 34 8.70 -8.17 0.98
CA ASP A 34 9.53 -9.39 0.93
C ASP A 34 11.04 -9.13 0.82
N VAL A 35 11.47 -7.95 0.35
CA VAL A 35 12.88 -7.61 0.19
C VAL A 35 13.44 -6.76 1.32
N MET A 36 12.60 -6.37 2.29
CA MET A 36 12.97 -5.56 3.45
C MET A 36 12.49 -6.25 4.73
N ASP A 37 13.43 -6.78 5.49
CA ASP A 37 13.21 -7.59 6.69
C ASP A 37 13.27 -6.78 8.01
N ASP A 38 13.69 -5.52 7.94
CA ASP A 38 13.74 -4.62 9.09
C ASP A 38 12.38 -3.92 9.32
N GLU A 39 11.73 -4.29 10.42
CA GLU A 39 10.42 -3.76 10.83
C GLU A 39 10.49 -2.26 11.19
N GLU A 40 11.60 -1.79 11.77
CA GLU A 40 11.74 -0.37 12.13
C GLU A 40 11.81 0.52 10.87
N LEU A 41 12.46 0.03 9.81
CA LEU A 41 12.50 0.73 8.52
C LEU A 41 11.13 0.75 7.83
N LEU A 42 10.35 -0.33 7.94
CA LEU A 42 9.00 -0.38 7.38
C LEU A 42 8.09 0.64 8.08
N GLU A 43 8.13 0.68 9.41
CA GLU A 43 7.38 1.67 10.20
C GLU A 43 7.78 3.11 9.84
N LEU A 44 9.07 3.36 9.64
CA LEU A 44 9.55 4.69 9.24
C LEU A 44 8.99 5.11 7.88
N VAL A 45 9.00 4.22 6.88
CA VAL A 45 8.46 4.50 5.54
C VAL A 45 6.96 4.77 5.59
N GLU A 46 6.23 4.04 6.44
CA GLU A 46 4.82 4.28 6.67
C GLU A 46 4.58 5.66 7.30
N LEU A 47 5.31 6.01 8.35
CA LEU A 47 5.23 7.31 9.01
C LEU A 47 5.48 8.46 8.03
N GLU A 48 6.58 8.42 7.27
CA GLU A 48 6.91 9.44 6.27
C GLU A 48 5.81 9.58 5.21
N THR A 49 5.19 8.46 4.81
CA THR A 49 4.10 8.48 3.83
C THR A 49 2.83 9.10 4.43
N ARG A 50 2.50 8.80 5.70
CA ARG A 50 1.34 9.40 6.40
C ARG A 50 1.52 10.90 6.59
N GLU A 51 2.69 11.35 7.01
CA GLU A 51 3.01 12.77 7.12
C GLU A 51 2.86 13.50 5.77
N MET A 52 3.33 12.88 4.69
CA MET A 52 3.19 13.40 3.33
C MET A 52 1.71 13.53 2.92
N LEU A 53 0.87 12.52 3.19
CA LEU A 53 -0.56 12.59 2.92
C LEU A 53 -1.22 13.74 3.66
N THR A 54 -0.91 13.88 4.96
CA THR A 54 -1.39 14.99 5.81
C THR A 54 -0.96 16.34 5.27
N GLN A 55 0.29 16.48 4.83
CA GLN A 55 0.82 17.72 4.24
C GLN A 55 0.03 18.17 3.00
N TYR A 56 -0.43 17.23 2.18
CA TYR A 56 -1.19 17.51 0.96
C TYR A 56 -2.71 17.47 1.15
N GLY A 57 -3.18 17.40 2.40
CA GLY A 57 -4.60 17.53 2.76
C GLY A 57 -5.42 16.25 2.58
N PHE A 58 -4.77 15.08 2.65
CA PHE A 58 -5.42 13.79 2.87
C PHE A 58 -5.34 13.40 4.36
N PRO A 59 -6.26 12.55 4.86
CA PRO A 59 -6.24 12.12 6.25
C PRO A 59 -5.15 11.06 6.47
N GLY A 60 -3.90 11.47 6.65
CA GLY A 60 -2.75 10.56 6.71
C GLY A 60 -2.86 9.50 7.81
N ASP A 61 -3.39 9.84 8.99
CA ASP A 61 -3.57 8.91 10.11
C ASP A 61 -4.70 7.89 9.85
N ASP A 62 -5.78 8.32 9.19
CA ASP A 62 -6.94 7.46 8.90
C ASP A 62 -6.84 6.74 7.55
N THR A 63 -5.82 7.04 6.75
CA THR A 63 -5.62 6.39 5.44
C THR A 63 -5.19 4.94 5.68
N PRO A 64 -5.91 3.95 5.12
CA PRO A 64 -5.51 2.56 5.25
C PRO A 64 -4.17 2.29 4.56
N PHE A 65 -3.35 1.50 5.23
CA PHE A 65 -1.98 1.24 4.81
C PHE A 65 -1.70 -0.26 4.90
N ILE A 66 -1.59 -0.90 3.74
CA ILE A 66 -1.38 -2.35 3.64
C ILE A 66 0.07 -2.63 3.21
N GLN A 67 0.74 -3.50 3.95
CA GLN A 67 2.10 -3.94 3.68
C GLN A 67 2.08 -5.32 3.00
N GLY A 68 2.73 -5.46 1.84
CA GLY A 68 2.74 -6.71 1.11
C GLY A 68 3.76 -6.81 -0.02
N SER A 69 3.67 -7.92 -0.76
CA SER A 69 4.47 -8.18 -1.96
C SER A 69 3.58 -8.60 -3.12
N ALA A 70 3.40 -7.69 -4.07
CA ALA A 70 2.61 -7.96 -5.27
C ALA A 70 3.29 -9.01 -6.17
N LEU A 71 4.63 -9.09 -6.17
CA LEU A 71 5.35 -10.08 -6.95
C LEU A 71 5.13 -11.49 -6.40
N GLN A 72 5.34 -11.67 -5.09
CA GLN A 72 5.15 -12.97 -4.45
C GLN A 72 3.69 -13.45 -4.56
N ALA A 73 2.72 -12.54 -4.37
CA ALA A 73 1.30 -12.87 -4.56
C ALA A 73 0.99 -13.34 -6.01
N LEU A 74 1.58 -12.68 -7.00
CA LEU A 74 1.40 -13.06 -8.41
C LEU A 74 2.04 -14.41 -8.73
N GLU A 75 3.23 -14.68 -8.18
CA GLU A 75 3.93 -15.96 -8.35
C GLU A 75 3.15 -17.10 -7.70
N ALA A 76 2.62 -16.91 -6.50
CA ALA A 76 1.76 -17.87 -5.81
C ALA A 76 0.48 -18.20 -6.63
N MET A 77 -0.20 -17.17 -7.15
CA MET A 77 -1.38 -17.35 -8.00
C MET A 77 -1.05 -18.07 -9.32
N LYS A 78 0.11 -17.80 -9.92
CA LYS A 78 0.55 -18.52 -11.15
C LYS A 78 0.86 -19.98 -10.87
N ALA A 79 1.47 -20.29 -9.73
CA ALA A 79 1.77 -21.65 -9.32
C ALA A 79 0.50 -22.44 -8.96
N ASN A 80 -0.48 -21.78 -8.34
CA ASN A 80 -1.77 -22.35 -8.00
C ASN A 80 -2.92 -21.38 -8.33
N PRO A 81 -3.52 -21.47 -9.53
CA PRO A 81 -4.64 -20.61 -9.92
C PRO A 81 -5.90 -20.79 -9.07
N GLY A 82 -6.01 -21.90 -8.32
CA GLY A 82 -7.11 -22.19 -7.40
C GLY A 82 -6.85 -21.77 -5.96
N ILE A 83 -5.82 -20.93 -5.73
CA ILE A 83 -5.46 -20.43 -4.40
C ILE A 83 -6.63 -19.72 -3.74
N LYS A 84 -6.85 -20.00 -2.46
CA LYS A 84 -7.91 -19.42 -1.65
C LYS A 84 -7.33 -18.54 -0.56
N LYS A 85 -8.19 -17.69 0.01
CA LYS A 85 -7.85 -16.91 1.21
C LYS A 85 -7.36 -17.87 2.30
N GLY A 86 -6.20 -17.58 2.88
CA GLY A 86 -5.51 -18.39 3.89
C GLY A 86 -4.47 -19.38 3.35
N ASP A 87 -4.38 -19.59 2.02
CA ASP A 87 -3.39 -20.51 1.43
C ASP A 87 -2.01 -19.87 1.26
N ASP A 88 -1.94 -18.55 1.06
CA ASP A 88 -0.69 -17.80 0.94
C ASP A 88 -0.81 -16.40 1.54
N LYS A 89 0.18 -16.03 2.36
CA LYS A 89 0.18 -14.76 3.09
C LYS A 89 0.20 -13.53 2.17
N TRP A 90 0.82 -13.62 0.99
CA TRP A 90 0.95 -12.47 0.08
C TRP A 90 -0.33 -12.30 -0.75
N CYS A 91 -0.95 -13.39 -1.19
CA CYS A 91 -2.28 -13.36 -1.77
C CYS A 91 -3.30 -12.77 -0.77
N ASP A 92 -3.22 -13.15 0.50
CA ASP A 92 -4.07 -12.58 1.55
C ASP A 92 -3.90 -11.07 1.69
N LYS A 93 -2.67 -10.54 1.55
CA LYS A 93 -2.43 -9.08 1.55
C LYS A 93 -3.06 -8.36 0.37
N ILE A 94 -3.16 -9.00 -0.79
CA ILE A 94 -3.89 -8.44 -1.94
C ILE A 94 -5.39 -8.47 -1.69
N LEU A 95 -5.92 -9.54 -1.11
CA LEU A 95 -7.33 -9.61 -0.73
C LEU A 95 -7.68 -8.55 0.33
N GLU A 96 -6.83 -8.37 1.34
CA GLU A 96 -6.95 -7.31 2.36
C GLU A 96 -6.94 -5.92 1.73
N LEU A 97 -6.07 -5.67 0.74
CA LEU A 97 -6.09 -4.42 -0.01
C LEU A 97 -7.41 -4.19 -0.74
N MET A 98 -7.95 -5.22 -1.40
CA MET A 98 -9.22 -5.11 -2.13
C MET A 98 -10.40 -4.89 -1.18
N GLU A 99 -10.47 -5.65 -0.08
CA GLU A 99 -11.47 -5.49 0.99
C GLU A 99 -11.42 -4.08 1.57
N THR A 100 -10.21 -3.56 1.82
CA THR A 100 -10.02 -2.20 2.32
C THR A 100 -10.47 -1.14 1.32
N VAL A 101 -10.23 -1.33 0.02
CA VAL A 101 -10.73 -0.42 -1.01
C VAL A 101 -12.26 -0.42 -1.04
N ASP A 102 -12.89 -1.59 -0.97
CA ASP A 102 -14.36 -1.72 -0.96
C ASP A 102 -15.00 -1.07 0.29
N GLU A 103 -14.34 -1.15 1.45
CA GLU A 103 -14.83 -0.54 2.70
C GLU A 103 -14.53 0.96 2.80
N TYR A 104 -13.36 1.40 2.32
CA TYR A 104 -12.87 2.75 2.53
C TYR A 104 -13.26 3.72 1.41
N VAL A 105 -13.43 3.26 0.17
CA VAL A 105 -13.75 4.11 -0.99
C VAL A 105 -15.22 3.93 -1.35
N GLU A 106 -16.08 4.75 -0.75
CA GLU A 106 -17.52 4.86 -1.07
C GLU A 106 -17.80 5.74 -2.30
#